data_AF-A0A920E466-F1
#
_entry.id   AF-A0A920E466-F1
#
_cell.length_a   1.000
_cell.length_b   1.000
_cell.length_c   1.000
_cell.angle_alpha   90.00
_cell.angle_beta   90.00
_cell.angle_gamma   90.00
#
_symmetry.space_group_name_H-M   'P 1'
#
loop_
_entity.id
_entity.type
_entity.pdbx_description
1 polymer ?
#
loop_
_entity_poly.entity_id
_entity_poly.type
_entity_poly.pdbx_seq_one_letter_code
_entity_poly.pdbx_strand_id
1 'polypeptide(L)'
;MPKKKLLESINELWNNQYTYFILIGFIVGICTGFSNVIFHFFYSKITSLFLDPLSEKNMVIFGTLIGGLILFFMTYISKKNDILGYRFHNFIHTVSQGSGIITIKETILKAGSQIVSLGFGGSVGQEGPMAQLGGSIGSIIGQKIRIKKSDLKIFIACGIAGAIAATFNAPITGVLFVEEVTLLRNIKIRSFLPVVISAATATVVAGFYSGESNIFYTIDFLLLSYNELLIYALMGLVIGLMSSLFTKMHFYIENKFEDIFPETRIRPIVGGLLLGLIAFIPFGIGLEILGNGYSAIQKALSSEYTLWIAFGILILKPIATSITLSSGWPGGIFAPAIFMGLCADSCLAMV
;
A
#
# COMPACT_ATOMS: atom_id res chain seq x y z
N MET A 1 -40.12 -22.89 21.36
CA MET A 1 -39.67 -21.88 22.34
C MET A 1 -38.24 -21.31 22.10
N PRO A 2 -37.21 -22.04 21.61
CA PRO A 2 -35.86 -21.45 21.46
C PRO A 2 -35.75 -20.41 20.32
N LYS A 3 -36.54 -20.54 19.24
CA LYS A 3 -36.54 -19.57 18.13
C LYS A 3 -36.97 -18.14 18.52
N LYS A 4 -37.89 -17.98 19.48
CA LYS A 4 -38.40 -16.66 19.90
C LYS A 4 -37.35 -15.88 20.70
N LYS A 5 -36.72 -16.52 21.69
CA LYS A 5 -35.60 -15.96 22.44
C LYS A 5 -34.41 -15.62 21.54
N LEU A 6 -34.12 -16.47 20.54
CA LEU A 6 -33.04 -16.21 19.58
C LEU A 6 -33.33 -14.97 18.72
N LEU A 7 -34.57 -14.80 18.25
CA LEU A 7 -34.99 -13.61 17.50
C LEU A 7 -34.99 -12.34 18.36
N GLU A 8 -35.39 -12.44 19.62
CA GLU A 8 -35.32 -11.33 20.59
C GLU A 8 -33.87 -10.91 20.85
N SER A 9 -32.96 -11.86 21.10
CA SER A 9 -31.54 -11.56 21.26
C SER A 9 -30.90 -10.97 20.00
N ILE A 10 -31.28 -11.45 18.80
CA ILE A 10 -30.80 -10.86 17.53
C ILE A 10 -31.29 -9.41 17.39
N ASN A 11 -32.53 -9.11 17.77
CA ASN A 11 -33.07 -7.76 17.73
C ASN A 11 -32.40 -6.83 18.77
N GLU A 12 -32.09 -7.33 19.97
CA GLU A 12 -31.35 -6.56 20.98
C GLU A 12 -29.92 -6.24 20.55
N LEU A 13 -29.23 -7.19 19.91
CA LEU A 13 -27.89 -6.98 19.33
C LEU A 13 -27.91 -5.90 18.24
N TRP A 14 -28.97 -5.86 17.41
CA TRP A 14 -29.15 -4.85 16.37
C TRP A 14 -29.57 -3.49 16.90
N ASN A 15 -30.29 -3.43 18.01
CA ASN A 15 -30.73 -2.18 18.63
C ASN A 15 -29.60 -1.48 19.41
N ASN A 16 -28.60 -2.23 19.91
CA ASN A 16 -27.44 -1.64 20.55
C ASN A 16 -26.43 -1.15 19.50
N GLN A 17 -26.29 0.18 19.41
CA GLN A 17 -25.43 0.85 18.43
C GLN A 17 -23.95 0.43 18.50
N TYR A 18 -23.44 0.07 19.68
CA TYR A 18 -22.06 -0.38 19.85
C TYR A 18 -21.86 -1.78 19.28
N THR A 19 -22.73 -2.72 19.64
CA THR A 19 -22.71 -4.10 19.16
C THR A 19 -22.86 -4.16 17.64
N TYR A 20 -23.77 -3.35 17.09
CA TYR A 20 -23.96 -3.23 15.66
C TYR A 20 -22.68 -2.79 14.92
N PHE A 21 -21.97 -1.79 15.45
CA PHE A 21 -20.73 -1.30 14.85
C PHE A 21 -19.62 -2.35 14.93
N ILE A 22 -19.51 -3.06 16.04
CA ILE A 22 -18.57 -4.17 16.23
C ILE A 22 -18.80 -5.27 15.20
N LEU A 23 -20.05 -5.72 15.04
CA LEU A 23 -20.41 -6.79 14.10
C LEU A 23 -20.07 -6.40 12.66
N ILE A 24 -20.31 -5.15 12.27
CA ILE A 24 -19.95 -4.70 10.93
C ILE A 24 -18.44 -4.51 10.80
N GLY A 25 -17.75 -3.99 11.82
CA GLY A 25 -16.28 -3.91 11.85
C GLY A 25 -15.65 -5.28 11.61
N PHE A 26 -16.21 -6.33 12.23
CA PHE A 26 -15.85 -7.73 12.00
C PHE A 26 -16.09 -8.16 10.55
N ILE A 27 -17.26 -7.88 9.97
CA ILE A 27 -17.58 -8.20 8.56
C ILE A 27 -16.64 -7.47 7.59
N VAL A 28 -16.41 -6.17 7.81
CA VAL A 28 -15.48 -5.35 7.02
C VAL A 28 -14.07 -5.92 7.13
N GLY A 29 -13.66 -6.34 8.32
CA GLY A 29 -12.35 -6.97 8.55
C GLY A 29 -12.18 -8.28 7.78
N ILE A 30 -13.19 -9.15 7.78
CA ILE A 30 -13.19 -10.36 6.94
C ILE A 30 -13.06 -9.99 5.46
N CYS A 31 -13.90 -9.09 4.96
CA CYS A 31 -13.87 -8.71 3.55
C CYS A 31 -12.53 -8.08 3.14
N THR A 32 -11.93 -7.26 3.99
CA THR A 32 -10.64 -6.61 3.73
C THR A 32 -9.48 -7.60 3.79
N GLY A 33 -9.48 -8.51 4.77
CA GLY A 33 -8.50 -9.60 4.85
C GLY A 33 -8.52 -10.48 3.59
N PHE A 34 -9.69 -10.92 3.13
CA PHE A 34 -9.81 -11.66 1.87
C PHE A 34 -9.37 -10.83 0.66
N SER A 35 -9.70 -9.55 0.63
CA SER A 35 -9.32 -8.67 -0.48
C SER A 35 -7.80 -8.50 -0.56
N ASN A 36 -7.11 -8.43 0.59
CA ASN A 36 -5.65 -8.42 0.66
C ASN A 36 -5.06 -9.71 0.07
N VAL A 37 -5.58 -10.88 0.47
CA VAL A 37 -5.13 -12.19 -0.06
C VAL A 37 -5.35 -12.29 -1.56
N ILE A 38 -6.53 -11.89 -2.05
CA ILE A 38 -6.87 -11.91 -3.47
C ILE A 38 -5.94 -10.99 -4.26
N PHE A 39 -5.71 -9.77 -3.77
CA PHE A 39 -4.84 -8.81 -4.43
C PHE A 39 -3.40 -9.33 -4.50
N HIS A 40 -2.88 -9.86 -3.40
CA HIS A 40 -1.55 -10.48 -3.34
C HIS A 40 -1.41 -11.64 -4.31
N PHE A 41 -2.40 -12.54 -4.33
CA PHE A 41 -2.42 -13.68 -5.24
C PHE A 41 -2.35 -13.23 -6.71
N PHE A 42 -3.17 -12.25 -7.10
CA PHE A 42 -3.22 -11.83 -8.50
C PHE A 42 -1.94 -11.12 -8.97
N TYR A 43 -1.41 -10.16 -8.21
CA TYR A 43 -0.20 -9.48 -8.68
C TYR A 43 1.00 -10.43 -8.67
N SER A 44 1.15 -11.28 -7.64
CA SER A 44 2.21 -12.29 -7.57
C SER A 44 2.11 -13.28 -8.74
N LYS A 45 0.89 -13.66 -9.15
CA LYS A 45 0.70 -14.54 -10.29
C LYS A 45 1.09 -13.87 -11.62
N ILE A 46 0.83 -12.57 -11.77
CA ILE A 46 1.30 -11.81 -12.94
C ILE A 46 2.83 -11.74 -12.94
N THR A 47 3.45 -11.41 -11.81
CA THR A 47 4.91 -11.33 -11.68
C THR A 47 5.57 -12.66 -12.04
N SER A 48 5.11 -13.78 -11.45
CA SER A 48 5.68 -15.11 -11.71
C SER A 48 5.43 -15.67 -13.12
N LEU A 49 4.31 -15.30 -13.77
CA LEU A 49 4.02 -15.77 -15.13
C LEU A 49 4.69 -14.92 -16.21
N PHE A 50 4.87 -13.63 -15.97
CA PHE A 50 5.35 -12.69 -16.98
C PHE A 50 6.70 -12.08 -16.63
N LEU A 51 6.83 -11.46 -15.45
CA LEU A 51 8.02 -10.67 -15.12
C LEU A 51 9.23 -11.56 -14.83
N ASP A 52 9.08 -12.62 -14.03
CA ASP A 52 10.19 -13.50 -13.64
C ASP A 52 10.81 -14.22 -14.86
N PRO A 53 10.03 -14.85 -15.77
CA PRO A 53 10.60 -15.47 -16.97
C PRO A 53 11.24 -14.48 -17.94
N LEU A 54 10.74 -13.23 -17.98
CA LEU A 54 11.35 -12.17 -18.77
C LEU A 54 12.63 -11.63 -18.11
N SER A 55 12.69 -11.63 -16.77
CA SER A 55 13.88 -11.28 -15.99
C SER A 55 15.03 -12.24 -16.26
N GLU A 56 14.77 -13.55 -16.21
CA GLU A 56 15.77 -14.59 -16.52
C GLU A 56 16.36 -14.45 -17.94
N LYS A 57 15.59 -13.91 -18.87
CA LYS A 57 16.00 -13.69 -20.28
C LYS A 57 16.57 -12.31 -20.55
N ASN A 58 16.76 -11.47 -19.54
CA ASN A 58 17.13 -10.05 -19.69
C ASN A 58 16.18 -9.28 -20.64
N MET A 59 14.88 -9.57 -20.55
CA MET A 59 13.81 -9.02 -21.39
C MET A 59 12.77 -8.22 -20.57
N VAL A 60 13.15 -7.74 -19.38
CA VAL A 60 12.26 -7.03 -18.44
C VAL A 60 11.63 -5.77 -19.03
N ILE A 61 12.29 -5.12 -19.99
CA ILE A 61 11.70 -4.00 -20.77
C ILE A 61 10.37 -4.41 -21.39
N PHE A 62 10.25 -5.63 -21.94
CA PHE A 62 9.00 -6.07 -22.54
C PHE A 62 7.90 -6.25 -21.50
N GLY A 63 8.23 -6.76 -20.30
CA GLY A 63 7.26 -6.93 -19.22
C GLY A 63 6.69 -5.59 -18.74
N THR A 64 7.58 -4.65 -18.43
CA THR A 64 7.21 -3.29 -18.01
C THR A 64 6.48 -2.52 -19.11
N LEU A 65 6.86 -2.68 -20.38
CA LEU A 65 6.14 -2.14 -21.54
C LEU A 65 4.71 -2.68 -21.67
N ILE A 66 4.52 -4.00 -21.54
CA ILE A 66 3.21 -4.63 -21.60
C ILE A 66 2.33 -4.10 -20.47
N GLY A 67 2.87 -3.97 -19.25
CA GLY A 67 2.17 -3.33 -18.15
C GLY A 67 1.72 -1.90 -18.47
N GLY A 68 2.61 -1.09 -19.06
CA GLY A 68 2.32 0.28 -19.49
C GLY A 68 1.21 0.33 -20.56
N LEU A 69 1.22 -0.58 -21.53
CA LEU A 69 0.17 -0.71 -22.54
C LEU A 69 -1.17 -1.11 -21.95
N ILE A 70 -1.19 -2.06 -21.00
CA ILE A 70 -2.43 -2.46 -20.32
C ILE A 70 -3.01 -1.27 -19.55
N LEU A 71 -2.19 -0.53 -18.81
CA LEU A 71 -2.62 0.67 -18.09
C LEU A 71 -3.12 1.78 -19.03
N PHE A 72 -2.48 1.95 -20.19
CA PHE A 72 -2.97 2.82 -21.27
C PHE A 72 -4.39 2.40 -21.73
N PHE A 73 -4.62 1.12 -21.99
CA PHE A 73 -5.94 0.64 -22.41
C PHE A 73 -6.99 0.76 -21.30
N MET A 74 -6.63 0.45 -20.05
CA MET A 74 -7.55 0.57 -18.91
C MET A 74 -8.02 2.02 -18.70
N THR A 75 -7.13 2.99 -18.86
CA THR A 75 -7.49 4.41 -18.78
C THR A 75 -8.34 4.86 -19.96
N TYR A 76 -8.01 4.41 -21.17
CA TYR A 76 -8.80 4.69 -22.36
C TYR A 76 -10.25 4.20 -22.20
N ILE A 77 -10.44 2.98 -21.71
CA ILE A 77 -11.77 2.37 -21.51
C ILE A 77 -12.54 3.08 -20.39
N SER A 78 -11.87 3.42 -19.29
CA SER A 78 -12.57 3.98 -18.14
C SER A 78 -13.03 5.43 -18.32
N LYS A 79 -12.48 6.18 -19.29
CA LYS A 79 -12.74 7.62 -19.51
C LYS A 79 -12.58 8.49 -18.25
N LYS A 80 -11.90 7.98 -17.22
CA LYS A 80 -11.63 8.64 -15.94
C LYS A 80 -10.12 8.69 -15.76
N ASN A 81 -9.58 9.90 -15.68
CA ASN A 81 -8.16 10.12 -15.38
C ASN A 81 -7.80 9.74 -13.94
N ASP A 82 -8.80 9.47 -13.09
CA ASP A 82 -8.62 9.17 -11.67
C ASP A 82 -8.09 7.76 -11.34
N ILE A 83 -7.77 6.97 -12.36
CA ILE A 83 -7.18 5.63 -12.20
C ILE A 83 -5.65 5.70 -12.18
N LEU A 84 -5.04 6.78 -12.68
CA LEU A 84 -3.57 6.91 -12.79
C LEU A 84 -2.93 7.53 -11.56
N GLY A 85 -1.74 7.07 -11.20
CA GLY A 85 -0.82 7.71 -10.25
C GLY A 85 -1.14 7.51 -8.76
N TYR A 86 -0.39 8.24 -7.91
CA TYR A 86 -0.57 8.23 -6.45
C TYR A 86 -1.74 9.12 -6.05
N ARG A 87 -2.91 8.53 -5.76
CA ARG A 87 -4.15 9.28 -5.43
C ARG A 87 -4.74 9.00 -4.06
N PHE A 88 -3.91 8.48 -3.15
CA PHE A 88 -4.36 8.21 -1.79
C PHE A 88 -4.74 9.50 -1.03
N HIS A 89 -4.04 10.60 -1.27
CA HIS A 89 -4.39 11.91 -0.69
C HIS A 89 -5.80 12.38 -1.10
N ASN A 90 -6.17 12.22 -2.39
CA ASN A 90 -7.51 12.56 -2.89
C ASN A 90 -8.59 11.68 -2.28
N PHE A 91 -8.27 10.41 -2.05
CA PHE A 91 -9.17 9.50 -1.33
C PHE A 91 -9.41 9.97 0.10
N ILE A 92 -8.36 10.28 0.86
CA ILE A 92 -8.48 10.81 2.23
C ILE A 92 -9.21 12.16 2.25
N HIS A 93 -8.96 13.04 1.29
CA HIS A 93 -9.70 14.29 1.15
C HIS A 93 -11.19 14.05 0.92
N THR A 94 -11.55 13.08 0.06
CA THR A 94 -12.95 12.71 -0.22
C THR A 94 -13.63 12.08 1.01
N VAL A 95 -12.89 11.33 1.83
CA VAL A 95 -13.41 10.72 3.06
C VAL A 95 -13.55 11.76 4.19
N SER A 96 -12.58 12.67 4.32
CA SER A 96 -12.56 13.67 5.40
C SER A 96 -13.51 14.84 5.13
N GLN A 97 -13.52 15.40 3.92
CA GLN A 97 -14.33 16.57 3.53
C GLN A 97 -15.61 16.19 2.77
N GLY A 98 -15.64 15.04 2.12
CA GLY A 98 -16.75 14.60 1.27
C GLY A 98 -17.77 13.69 1.96
N SER A 99 -18.64 13.10 1.13
CA SER A 99 -19.71 12.20 1.57
C SER A 99 -19.22 10.80 1.95
N GLY A 100 -17.97 10.46 1.62
CA GLY A 100 -17.41 9.10 1.78
C GLY A 100 -18.08 8.04 0.91
N ILE A 101 -18.90 8.42 -0.06
CA ILE A 101 -19.62 7.50 -0.96
C ILE A 101 -18.68 7.05 -2.07
N ILE A 102 -18.45 5.73 -2.14
CA ILE A 102 -17.54 5.11 -3.11
C ILE A 102 -18.27 4.00 -3.85
N THR A 103 -18.06 3.92 -5.17
CA THR A 103 -18.74 2.93 -6.00
C THR A 103 -17.91 1.65 -6.18
N ILE A 104 -18.60 0.52 -6.32
CA ILE A 104 -17.97 -0.79 -6.58
C ILE A 104 -17.16 -0.76 -7.88
N LYS A 105 -17.69 -0.11 -8.93
CA LYS A 105 -17.02 -0.02 -10.23
C LYS A 105 -15.67 0.69 -10.14
N GLU A 106 -15.60 1.81 -9.41
CA GLU A 106 -14.33 2.52 -9.19
C GLU A 106 -13.34 1.69 -8.39
N THR A 107 -13.84 0.97 -7.38
CA THR A 107 -13.03 0.10 -6.53
C THR A 107 -12.35 -0.99 -7.35
N ILE A 108 -13.12 -1.71 -8.19
CA ILE A 108 -12.60 -2.79 -9.04
C ILE A 108 -11.59 -2.25 -10.06
N LEU A 109 -11.88 -1.12 -10.70
CA LEU A 109 -10.97 -0.53 -11.69
C LEU A 109 -9.64 -0.10 -11.06
N LYS A 110 -9.69 0.57 -9.89
CA LYS A 110 -8.48 0.98 -9.17
C LYS A 110 -7.70 -0.25 -8.69
N ALA A 111 -8.36 -1.21 -8.06
CA ALA A 111 -7.72 -2.45 -7.61
C ALA A 111 -7.03 -3.19 -8.76
N GLY A 112 -7.72 -3.38 -9.89
CA GLY A 112 -7.18 -4.05 -11.07
C GLY A 112 -5.97 -3.31 -11.66
N SER A 113 -6.03 -1.98 -11.74
CA SER A 113 -4.91 -1.18 -12.25
C SER A 113 -3.66 -1.29 -11.37
N GLN A 114 -3.85 -1.41 -10.06
CA GLN A 114 -2.78 -1.55 -9.07
C GLN A 114 -2.14 -2.94 -9.12
N ILE A 115 -2.97 -3.98 -9.30
CA ILE A 115 -2.51 -5.35 -9.55
C ILE A 115 -1.64 -5.41 -10.81
N VAL A 116 -2.05 -4.74 -11.90
CA VAL A 116 -1.26 -4.64 -13.13
C VAL A 116 0.04 -3.89 -12.87
N SER A 117 -0.01 -2.74 -12.20
CA SER A 117 1.17 -1.93 -11.88
C SER A 117 2.24 -2.73 -11.14
N LEU A 118 1.89 -3.35 -10.01
CA LEU A 118 2.82 -4.19 -9.25
C LEU A 118 3.22 -5.46 -10.00
N GLY A 119 2.26 -6.12 -10.64
CA GLY A 119 2.46 -7.38 -11.35
C GLY A 119 3.48 -7.28 -12.49
N PHE A 120 3.47 -6.18 -13.24
CA PHE A 120 4.39 -5.91 -14.35
C PHE A 120 5.66 -5.14 -13.93
N GLY A 121 5.95 -5.03 -12.63
CA GLY A 121 7.22 -4.53 -12.12
C GLY A 121 7.26 -3.04 -11.78
N GLY A 122 6.11 -2.36 -11.69
CA GLY A 122 6.03 -0.97 -11.22
C GLY A 122 6.71 -0.81 -9.85
N SER A 123 7.62 0.16 -9.74
CA SER A 123 8.37 0.40 -8.51
C SER A 123 7.52 1.20 -7.52
N VAL A 124 6.53 0.57 -6.90
CA VAL A 124 5.55 1.22 -6.01
C VAL A 124 5.23 0.35 -4.81
N GLY A 125 4.76 0.99 -3.75
CA GLY A 125 4.15 0.30 -2.61
C GLY A 125 2.69 -0.07 -2.86
N GLN A 126 2.21 -1.08 -2.15
CA GLN A 126 0.83 -1.55 -2.24
C GLN A 126 -0.08 -0.93 -1.17
N GLU A 127 0.47 -0.23 -0.18
CA GLU A 127 -0.20 0.11 1.07
C GLU A 127 -1.26 1.20 0.90
N GLY A 128 -0.94 2.27 0.18
CA GLY A 128 -1.91 3.32 -0.17
C GLY A 128 -3.09 2.75 -0.98
N PRO A 129 -2.82 1.97 -2.04
CA PRO A 129 -3.85 1.24 -2.79
C PRO A 129 -4.70 0.29 -1.94
N MET A 130 -4.08 -0.48 -1.04
CA MET A 130 -4.78 -1.39 -0.13
C MET A 130 -5.64 -0.62 0.87
N ALA A 131 -5.13 0.47 1.44
CA ALA A 131 -5.93 1.36 2.29
C ALA A 131 -7.15 1.90 1.53
N GLN A 132 -6.97 2.33 0.28
CA GLN A 132 -8.07 2.79 -0.58
C GLN A 132 -9.08 1.67 -0.87
N LEU A 133 -8.61 0.47 -1.21
CA LEU A 133 -9.43 -0.73 -1.42
C LEU A 133 -10.25 -1.04 -0.17
N GLY A 134 -9.59 -1.10 0.98
CA GLY A 134 -10.20 -1.40 2.27
C GLY A 134 -11.24 -0.37 2.67
N GLY A 135 -10.90 0.91 2.61
CA GLY A 135 -11.88 1.97 2.89
C GLY A 135 -13.04 2.00 1.90
N SER A 136 -12.81 1.61 0.64
CA SER A 136 -13.89 1.45 -0.35
C SER A 136 -14.83 0.31 0.03
N ILE A 137 -14.30 -0.84 0.47
CA ILE A 137 -15.10 -1.97 1.00
C ILE A 137 -15.94 -1.50 2.20
N GLY A 138 -15.32 -0.78 3.14
CA GLY A 138 -16.02 -0.18 4.28
C GLY A 138 -17.15 0.76 3.85
N SER A 139 -16.90 1.63 2.87
CA SER A 139 -17.92 2.51 2.29
C SER A 139 -19.07 1.73 1.64
N ILE A 140 -18.76 0.73 0.81
CA ILE A 140 -19.74 -0.07 0.08
C ILE A 140 -20.64 -0.85 1.05
N ILE A 141 -20.06 -1.47 2.08
CA ILE A 141 -20.81 -2.19 3.11
C ILE A 141 -21.71 -1.22 3.88
N GLY A 142 -21.17 -0.07 4.31
CA GLY A 142 -21.93 0.97 5.01
C GLY A 142 -23.10 1.54 4.20
N GLN A 143 -22.90 1.73 2.88
CA GLN A 143 -23.95 2.16 1.97
C GLN A 143 -25.04 1.09 1.80
N LYS A 144 -24.66 -0.19 1.66
CA LYS A 144 -25.60 -1.31 1.47
C LYS A 144 -26.55 -1.48 2.66
N ILE A 145 -26.06 -1.24 3.87
CA ILE A 145 -26.85 -1.28 5.10
C ILE A 145 -27.51 0.06 5.47
N ARG A 146 -27.40 1.08 4.59
CA ARG A 146 -28.03 2.40 4.75
C ARG A 146 -27.64 3.14 6.04
N ILE A 147 -26.35 3.06 6.41
CA ILE A 147 -25.84 3.78 7.58
C ILE A 147 -25.96 5.30 7.40
N LYS A 148 -26.07 6.04 8.50
CA LYS A 148 -26.01 7.51 8.49
C LYS A 148 -24.68 7.96 7.90
N LYS A 149 -24.70 9.02 7.07
CA LYS A 149 -23.49 9.60 6.46
C LYS A 149 -22.43 10.01 7.50
N SER A 150 -22.86 10.44 8.69
CA SER A 150 -21.96 10.76 9.81
C SER A 150 -21.13 9.57 10.28
N ASP A 151 -21.70 8.37 10.18
CA ASP A 151 -21.13 7.13 10.71
C ASP A 151 -20.38 6.37 9.62
N LEU A 152 -20.64 6.66 8.33
CA LEU A 152 -19.97 6.03 7.19
C LEU A 152 -18.44 6.13 7.28
N LYS A 153 -17.91 7.25 7.78
CA LYS A 153 -16.47 7.46 7.98
C LYS A 153 -15.84 6.42 8.91
N ILE A 154 -16.59 5.92 9.91
CA ILE A 154 -16.13 4.88 10.83
C ILE A 154 -15.95 3.55 10.09
N PHE A 155 -16.88 3.21 9.19
CA PHE A 155 -16.78 1.99 8.38
C PHE A 155 -15.65 2.05 7.35
N ILE A 156 -15.46 3.22 6.74
CA ILE A 156 -14.29 3.48 5.89
C ILE A 156 -13.01 3.31 6.69
N ALA A 157 -12.95 3.86 7.91
CA ALA A 157 -11.81 3.71 8.80
C ALA A 157 -11.57 2.24 9.20
N CYS A 158 -12.61 1.48 9.52
CA CYS A 158 -12.51 0.03 9.75
C CYS A 158 -11.87 -0.66 8.54
N GLY A 159 -12.33 -0.31 7.33
CA GLY A 159 -11.80 -0.85 6.09
C GLY A 159 -10.32 -0.53 5.85
N ILE A 160 -9.91 0.72 6.06
CA ILE A 160 -8.51 1.16 5.92
C ILE A 160 -7.64 0.43 6.95
N ALA A 161 -8.06 0.41 8.22
CA ALA A 161 -7.32 -0.24 9.29
C ALA A 161 -7.17 -1.74 9.04
N GLY A 162 -8.26 -2.41 8.63
CA GLY A 162 -8.27 -3.81 8.23
C GLY A 162 -7.30 -4.11 7.09
N ALA A 163 -7.33 -3.31 6.02
CA ALA A 163 -6.44 -3.51 4.89
C ALA A 163 -4.97 -3.31 5.25
N ILE A 164 -4.61 -2.23 5.95
CA ILE A 164 -3.23 -1.99 6.40
C ILE A 164 -2.77 -3.07 7.38
N ALA A 165 -3.64 -3.48 8.31
CA ALA A 165 -3.36 -4.56 9.26
C ALA A 165 -3.13 -5.91 8.58
N ALA A 166 -3.91 -6.23 7.55
CA ALA A 166 -3.76 -7.43 6.73
C ALA A 166 -2.49 -7.38 5.87
N THR A 167 -2.18 -6.23 5.27
CA THR A 167 -0.99 -6.04 4.44
C THR A 167 0.30 -6.21 5.25
N PHE A 168 0.33 -5.72 6.50
CA PHE A 168 1.52 -5.76 7.35
C PHE A 168 1.58 -6.91 8.35
N ASN A 169 0.54 -7.74 8.42
CA ASN A 169 0.33 -8.67 9.53
C ASN A 169 0.45 -7.99 10.91
N ALA A 170 0.02 -6.72 11.00
CA ALA A 170 0.27 -5.84 12.14
C ALA A 170 -1.00 -5.04 12.51
N PRO A 171 -1.87 -5.55 13.40
CA PRO A 171 -3.18 -4.95 13.67
C PRO A 171 -3.07 -3.58 14.33
N ILE A 172 -2.11 -3.39 15.24
CA ILE A 172 -1.88 -2.11 15.93
C ILE A 172 -1.46 -1.03 14.93
N THR A 173 -0.62 -1.37 13.94
CA THR A 173 -0.22 -0.45 12.87
C THR A 173 -1.42 0.05 12.07
N GLY A 174 -2.35 -0.84 11.71
CA GLY A 174 -3.57 -0.45 10.99
C GLY A 174 -4.45 0.51 11.78
N VAL A 175 -4.60 0.27 13.09
CA VAL A 175 -5.38 1.15 13.99
C VAL A 175 -4.72 2.52 14.10
N LEU A 176 -3.42 2.59 14.39
CA LEU A 176 -2.72 3.87 14.53
C LEU A 176 -2.68 4.65 13.20
N PHE A 177 -2.47 3.95 12.08
CA PHE A 177 -2.45 4.56 10.76
C PHE A 177 -3.77 5.26 10.44
N VAL A 178 -4.91 4.60 10.68
CA VAL A 178 -6.20 5.21 10.37
C VAL A 178 -6.52 6.39 11.29
N GLU A 179 -6.06 6.32 12.55
CA GLU A 179 -6.25 7.40 13.52
C GLU A 179 -5.49 8.67 13.15
N GLU A 180 -4.23 8.55 12.73
CA GLU A 180 -3.42 9.70 12.36
C GLU A 180 -3.78 10.23 10.97
N VAL A 181 -3.97 9.35 9.99
CA VAL A 181 -4.08 9.74 8.59
C VAL A 181 -5.52 10.03 8.17
N THR A 182 -6.49 9.26 8.67
CA THR A 182 -7.89 9.34 8.19
C THR A 182 -8.79 10.08 9.17
N LEU A 183 -8.68 9.79 10.46
CA LEU A 183 -9.53 10.38 11.51
C LEU A 183 -8.94 11.65 12.11
N LEU A 184 -7.69 11.99 11.77
CA LEU A 184 -7.00 13.21 12.20
C LEU A 184 -7.04 13.39 13.72
N ARG A 185 -6.80 12.31 14.48
CA ARG A 185 -6.79 12.26 15.95
C ARG A 185 -8.12 12.60 16.64
N ASN A 186 -9.25 12.54 15.91
CA ASN A 186 -10.59 12.70 16.50
C ASN A 186 -11.19 11.37 17.00
N ILE A 187 -10.45 10.66 17.85
CA ILE A 187 -10.92 9.38 18.44
C ILE A 187 -12.17 9.64 19.27
N LYS A 188 -13.26 8.99 18.90
CA LYS A 188 -14.37 8.73 19.83
C LYS A 188 -14.29 7.28 20.25
N ILE A 189 -14.57 6.97 21.51
CA ILE A 189 -14.64 5.58 22.01
C ILE A 189 -15.54 4.70 21.10
N ARG A 190 -16.59 5.32 20.55
CA ARG A 190 -17.53 4.71 19.62
C ARG A 190 -16.92 4.28 18.26
N SER A 191 -15.82 4.90 17.81
CA SER A 191 -15.13 4.52 16.56
C SER A 191 -13.95 3.58 16.79
N PHE A 192 -13.34 3.60 17.98
CA PHE A 192 -12.13 2.84 18.26
C PHE A 192 -12.34 1.31 18.21
N LEU A 193 -13.33 0.81 18.96
CA LEU A 193 -13.56 -0.63 19.08
C LEU A 193 -13.85 -1.35 17.74
N PRO A 194 -14.76 -0.87 16.87
CA PRO A 194 -14.99 -1.54 15.59
C PRO A 194 -13.77 -1.49 14.66
N VAL A 195 -12.93 -0.44 14.74
CA VAL A 195 -11.67 -0.32 13.99
C VAL A 195 -10.67 -1.37 14.45
N VAL A 196 -10.48 -1.53 15.76
CA VAL A 196 -9.60 -2.56 16.35
C VAL A 196 -10.05 -3.96 15.93
N ILE A 197 -11.35 -4.24 16.01
CA ILE A 197 -11.91 -5.54 15.63
C ILE A 197 -11.72 -5.80 14.13
N SER A 198 -11.92 -4.78 13.29
CA SER A 198 -11.69 -4.88 11.85
C SER A 198 -10.22 -5.17 11.53
N ALA A 199 -9.29 -4.46 12.18
CA ALA A 199 -7.86 -4.70 12.04
C ALA A 199 -7.46 -6.13 12.47
N ALA A 200 -7.85 -6.55 13.67
CA ALA A 200 -7.52 -7.87 14.19
C ALA A 200 -8.08 -9.00 13.31
N THR A 201 -9.34 -8.88 12.88
CA THR A 201 -9.98 -9.90 12.03
C THR A 201 -9.36 -9.97 10.64
N ALA A 202 -9.03 -8.82 10.03
CA ALA A 202 -8.35 -8.79 8.74
C ALA A 202 -6.95 -9.40 8.82
N THR A 203 -6.20 -9.14 9.89
CA THR A 203 -4.90 -9.78 10.16
C THR A 203 -5.05 -11.29 10.26
N VAL A 204 -5.99 -11.80 11.07
CA VAL A 204 -6.20 -13.25 11.23
C VAL A 204 -6.57 -13.91 9.89
N VAL A 205 -7.48 -13.30 9.13
CA VAL A 205 -7.87 -13.81 7.81
C VAL A 205 -6.67 -13.82 6.86
N ALA A 206 -5.90 -12.74 6.77
CA ALA A 206 -4.75 -12.68 5.87
C ALA A 206 -3.62 -13.64 6.28
N GLY A 207 -3.33 -13.76 7.58
CA GLY A 207 -2.32 -14.65 8.14
C GLY A 207 -2.65 -16.12 7.91
N PHE A 208 -3.92 -16.51 8.03
CA PHE A 208 -4.35 -17.90 7.76
C PHE A 208 -4.02 -18.36 6.33
N TYR A 209 -4.13 -17.49 5.34
CA TYR A 209 -3.87 -17.83 3.93
C TYR A 209 -2.43 -17.60 3.48
N SER A 210 -1.73 -16.62 4.07
CA SER A 210 -0.39 -16.22 3.64
C SER A 210 0.72 -17.00 4.36
N GLY A 211 0.36 -17.81 5.37
CA GLY A 211 1.30 -18.36 6.34
C GLY A 211 1.65 -17.29 7.39
N GLU A 212 1.76 -17.68 8.66
CA GLU A 212 2.06 -16.77 9.77
C GLU A 212 3.53 -16.26 9.78
N SER A 213 4.13 -16.00 8.62
CA SER A 213 5.46 -15.40 8.55
C SER A 213 5.36 -13.88 8.61
N ASN A 214 6.08 -13.26 9.53
CA ASN A 214 6.33 -11.83 9.50
C ASN A 214 6.97 -11.45 8.15
N ILE A 215 6.61 -10.26 7.65
CA ILE A 215 7.09 -9.76 6.36
C ILE A 215 8.61 -9.53 6.40
N PHE A 216 9.13 -9.21 7.58
CA PHE A 216 10.55 -9.08 7.84
C PHE A 216 10.94 -10.01 8.98
N TYR A 217 12.04 -10.74 8.82
CA TYR A 217 12.64 -11.49 9.92
C TYR A 217 13.39 -10.52 10.83
N THR A 218 13.09 -10.57 12.13
CA THR A 218 13.69 -9.70 13.14
C THR A 218 15.06 -10.22 13.56
N ILE A 219 16.04 -9.33 13.58
CA ILE A 219 17.27 -9.52 14.37
C ILE A 219 16.93 -9.15 15.82
N ASP A 220 17.39 -9.92 16.79
CA ASP A 220 17.19 -9.61 18.20
C ASP A 220 17.81 -8.24 18.53
N PHE A 221 16.98 -7.29 18.97
CA PHE A 221 17.45 -5.98 19.40
C PHE A 221 18.08 -6.08 20.79
N LEU A 222 19.36 -5.70 20.89
CA LEU A 222 20.10 -5.61 22.14
C LEU A 222 20.67 -4.19 22.25
N LEU A 223 20.15 -3.40 23.19
CA LEU A 223 20.75 -2.11 23.55
C LEU A 223 22.00 -2.38 24.39
N LEU A 224 23.19 -2.20 23.81
CA LEU A 224 24.46 -2.46 24.52
C LEU A 224 24.85 -1.25 25.38
N SER A 225 24.47 -0.03 24.96
CA SER A 225 24.79 1.20 25.69
C SER A 225 23.75 2.29 25.47
N TYR A 226 23.45 3.07 26.52
CA TYR A 226 22.57 4.24 26.41
C TYR A 226 23.12 5.32 25.45
N ASN A 227 24.43 5.33 25.17
CA ASN A 227 25.01 6.24 24.19
C ASN A 227 24.56 5.93 22.75
N GLU A 228 24.09 4.70 22.48
CA GLU A 228 23.52 4.33 21.17
C GLU A 228 22.24 5.12 20.87
N LEU A 229 21.52 5.58 21.90
CA LEU A 229 20.33 6.43 21.74
C LEU A 229 20.68 7.74 21.01
N LEU A 230 21.88 8.29 21.21
CA LEU A 230 22.32 9.49 20.52
C LEU A 230 22.60 9.21 19.03
N ILE A 231 23.11 8.01 18.72
CA ILE A 231 23.31 7.56 17.34
C ILE A 231 21.94 7.39 16.66
N TYR A 232 20.98 6.72 17.30
CA TYR A 232 19.62 6.58 16.77
C TYR A 232 18.92 7.93 16.57
N ALA A 233 19.13 8.90 17.45
CA ALA A 233 18.62 10.26 17.27
C ALA A 233 19.23 10.96 16.04
N LEU A 234 20.55 10.83 15.83
CA LEU A 234 21.23 11.34 14.63
C LEU A 234 20.74 10.64 13.36
N MET A 235 20.51 9.33 13.41
CA MET A 235 19.94 8.58 12.28
C MET A 235 18.53 9.06 11.93
N GLY A 236 17.70 9.36 12.93
CA GLY A 236 16.40 9.97 12.72
C GLY A 236 16.48 11.30 11.94
N LEU A 237 17.49 12.13 12.23
CA LEU A 237 17.74 13.36 11.47
C LEU A 237 18.16 13.08 10.03
N VAL A 238 19.07 12.12 9.81
CA VAL A 238 19.53 11.74 8.46
C VAL A 238 18.37 11.20 7.62
N ILE A 239 17.58 10.27 8.17
CA ILE A 239 16.41 9.69 7.49
C ILE A 239 15.35 10.78 7.22
N GLY A 240 15.15 11.71 8.15
CA GLY A 240 14.26 12.85 7.97
C GLY A 240 14.69 13.76 6.80
N LEU A 241 15.99 14.06 6.70
CA LEU A 241 16.55 14.83 5.58
C LEU A 241 16.39 14.09 4.25
N MET A 242 16.67 12.78 4.23
CA MET A 242 16.48 11.94 3.05
C MET A 242 15.02 11.90 2.59
N SER A 243 14.06 11.80 3.53
CA SER A 243 12.64 11.86 3.22
C SER A 243 12.22 13.21 2.62
N SER A 244 12.79 14.32 3.12
CA SER A 244 12.57 15.65 2.52
C SER A 244 13.10 15.74 1.10
N LEU A 245 14.31 15.21 0.84
CA LEU A 245 14.91 15.16 -0.48
C LEU A 245 14.09 14.30 -1.45
N PHE A 246 13.66 13.12 -1.02
CA PHE A 246 12.76 12.27 -1.80
C PHE A 246 11.47 12.99 -2.15
N THR A 247 10.82 13.64 -1.18
CA THR A 247 9.58 14.39 -1.42
C THR A 247 9.78 15.48 -2.48
N LYS A 248 10.86 16.27 -2.37
CA LYS A 248 11.17 17.33 -3.36
C LYS A 248 11.46 16.76 -4.74
N MET A 249 12.25 15.68 -4.79
CA MET A 249 12.59 15.01 -6.04
C MET A 249 11.35 14.41 -6.71
N HIS A 250 10.44 13.81 -5.93
CA HIS A 250 9.18 13.25 -6.42
C HIS A 250 8.36 14.32 -7.15
N PHE A 251 8.07 15.45 -6.48
CA PHE A 251 7.33 16.55 -7.10
C PHE A 251 8.06 17.20 -8.27
N TYR A 252 9.40 17.26 -8.23
CA TYR A 252 10.18 17.74 -9.36
C TYR A 252 10.03 16.84 -10.59
N ILE A 253 10.13 15.52 -10.41
CA ILE A 253 9.95 14.53 -11.49
C ILE A 253 8.51 14.56 -11.99
N GLU A 254 7.53 14.68 -11.10
CA GLU A 254 6.11 14.81 -11.45
C GLU A 254 5.89 16.01 -12.36
N ASN A 255 6.28 17.21 -11.94
CA ASN A 255 6.15 18.43 -12.73
C ASN A 255 6.85 18.31 -14.09
N LYS A 256 8.06 17.73 -14.14
CA LYS A 256 8.77 17.50 -15.40
C LYS A 256 8.05 16.52 -16.33
N PHE A 257 7.46 15.46 -15.78
CA PHE A 257 6.63 14.55 -16.55
C PHE A 257 5.39 15.25 -17.11
N GLU A 258 4.78 16.15 -16.35
CA GLU A 258 3.64 16.94 -16.81
C GLU A 258 4.00 17.89 -17.95
N ASP A 259 5.15 18.56 -17.84
CA ASP A 259 5.68 19.47 -18.86
C ASP A 259 6.03 18.74 -20.16
N ILE A 260 6.72 17.60 -20.07
CA ILE A 260 7.22 16.85 -21.23
C ILE A 260 6.12 16.03 -21.90
N PHE A 261 5.22 15.43 -21.11
CA PHE A 261 4.16 14.56 -21.59
C PHE A 261 2.79 15.10 -21.13
N PRO A 262 2.27 16.17 -21.76
CA PRO A 262 0.99 16.78 -21.36
C PRO A 262 -0.19 15.81 -21.53
N GLU A 263 -0.12 14.91 -22.51
CA GLU A 263 -1.12 13.86 -22.72
C GLU A 263 -0.97 12.75 -21.67
N THR A 264 -1.87 12.72 -20.68
CA THR A 264 -1.84 11.76 -19.56
C THR A 264 -1.97 10.31 -20.00
N ARG A 265 -2.65 10.05 -21.12
CA ARG A 265 -2.91 8.70 -21.61
C ARG A 265 -1.63 7.97 -22.01
N ILE A 266 -0.66 8.63 -22.65
CA ILE A 266 0.57 7.99 -23.14
C ILE A 266 1.63 7.78 -22.05
N ARG A 267 1.51 8.49 -20.92
CA ARG A 267 2.50 8.47 -19.83
C ARG A 267 2.81 7.05 -19.33
N PRO A 268 1.85 6.12 -19.16
CA PRO A 268 2.15 4.77 -18.66
C PRO A 268 3.08 3.97 -19.58
N ILE A 269 3.01 4.18 -20.89
CA ILE A 269 3.88 3.51 -21.87
C ILE A 269 5.32 4.02 -21.70
N VAL A 270 5.48 5.34 -21.58
CA VAL A 270 6.78 5.97 -21.34
C VAL A 270 7.37 5.54 -20.00
N GLY A 271 6.55 5.48 -18.95
CA GLY A 271 6.93 4.95 -17.65
C GLY A 271 7.43 3.52 -17.70
N GLY A 272 6.70 2.66 -18.43
CA GLY A 272 7.10 1.27 -18.67
C GLY A 272 8.46 1.17 -19.37
N LEU A 273 8.69 1.96 -20.41
CA LEU A 273 10.00 2.03 -21.08
C LEU A 273 11.12 2.44 -20.13
N LEU A 274 10.93 3.53 -19.37
CA LEU A 274 11.95 4.04 -18.46
C LEU A 274 12.26 3.07 -17.33
N LEU A 275 11.23 2.44 -16.75
CA LEU A 275 11.42 1.39 -15.74
C LEU A 275 12.14 0.18 -16.30
N GLY A 276 11.78 -0.23 -17.52
CA GLY A 276 12.50 -1.26 -18.25
C GLY A 276 13.97 -0.92 -18.41
N LEU A 277 14.32 0.31 -18.80
CA LEU A 277 15.71 0.76 -18.92
C LEU A 277 16.44 0.76 -17.57
N ILE A 278 15.77 1.18 -16.48
CA ILE A 278 16.33 1.13 -15.12
C ILE A 278 16.61 -0.33 -14.71
N ALA A 279 15.79 -1.28 -15.16
CA ALA A 279 15.98 -2.70 -14.87
C ALA A 279 17.30 -3.26 -15.45
N PHE A 280 17.87 -2.63 -16.49
CA PHE A 280 19.15 -3.03 -17.09
C PHE A 280 20.39 -2.50 -16.37
N ILE A 281 20.23 -1.71 -15.30
CA ILE A 281 21.37 -1.25 -14.51
C ILE A 281 22.14 -2.49 -13.97
N PRO A 282 23.47 -2.56 -14.17
CA PRO A 282 24.26 -3.76 -13.89
C PRO A 282 24.30 -4.12 -12.40
N PHE A 283 24.89 -5.29 -12.10
CA PHE A 283 25.05 -5.83 -10.73
C PHE A 283 23.73 -6.23 -10.03
N GLY A 284 22.66 -6.44 -10.79
CA GLY A 284 21.34 -6.83 -10.25
C GLY A 284 20.57 -5.70 -9.56
N ILE A 285 21.17 -4.51 -9.44
CA ILE A 285 20.55 -3.34 -8.80
C ILE A 285 19.23 -2.98 -9.47
N GLY A 286 19.20 -2.99 -10.82
CA GLY A 286 18.00 -2.67 -11.61
C GLY A 286 16.78 -3.53 -11.26
N LEU A 287 16.99 -4.82 -11.01
CA LEU A 287 15.90 -5.76 -10.71
C LEU A 287 15.36 -5.60 -9.27
N GLU A 288 16.24 -5.33 -8.31
CA GLU A 288 15.87 -5.13 -6.90
C GLU A 288 15.02 -3.86 -6.67
N ILE A 289 15.11 -2.91 -7.60
CA ILE A 289 14.35 -1.66 -7.58
C ILE A 289 12.90 -1.86 -8.05
N LEU A 290 12.59 -2.89 -8.82
CA LEU A 290 11.24 -3.13 -9.31
C LEU A 290 10.31 -3.66 -8.21
N GLY A 291 9.01 -3.54 -8.43
CA GLY A 291 7.99 -4.00 -7.50
C GLY A 291 7.99 -3.28 -6.14
N ASN A 292 7.44 -3.95 -5.12
CA ASN A 292 7.26 -3.38 -3.77
C ASN A 292 8.57 -3.22 -2.97
N GLY A 293 9.63 -3.94 -3.35
CA GLY A 293 10.94 -3.86 -2.69
C GLY A 293 11.08 -4.64 -1.39
N TYR A 294 10.09 -5.44 -0.96
CA TYR A 294 10.20 -6.18 0.31
C TYR A 294 11.31 -7.24 0.31
N SER A 295 11.53 -7.92 -0.83
CA SER A 295 12.66 -8.86 -0.99
C SER A 295 14.00 -8.16 -0.80
N ALA A 296 14.16 -6.98 -1.38
CA ALA A 296 15.38 -6.20 -1.28
C ALA A 296 15.58 -5.63 0.14
N ILE A 297 14.51 -5.25 0.84
CA ILE A 297 14.60 -4.91 2.26
C ILE A 297 15.12 -6.10 3.08
N GLN A 298 14.57 -7.30 2.86
CA GLN A 298 15.00 -8.48 3.60
C GLN A 298 16.48 -8.79 3.35
N LYS A 299 16.96 -8.70 2.10
CA LYS A 299 18.37 -8.88 1.76
C LYS A 299 19.27 -7.81 2.40
N ALA A 300 18.81 -6.56 2.46
CA ALA A 300 19.54 -5.48 3.13
C ALA A 300 19.66 -5.71 4.65
N LEU A 301 18.58 -6.17 5.29
CA LEU A 301 18.57 -6.53 6.71
C LEU A 301 19.44 -7.75 7.01
N SER A 302 19.44 -8.74 6.12
CA SER A 302 20.32 -9.92 6.22
C SER A 302 21.79 -9.63 5.89
N SER A 303 22.16 -8.37 5.60
CA SER A 303 23.52 -7.96 5.18
C SER A 303 24.02 -8.70 3.93
N GLU A 304 23.13 -9.09 3.03
CA GLU A 304 23.47 -9.79 1.78
C GLU A 304 24.00 -8.83 0.69
N TYR A 305 23.77 -7.53 0.86
CA TYR A 305 24.29 -6.51 -0.06
C TYR A 305 25.65 -5.98 0.38
N THR A 306 26.49 -5.68 -0.60
CA THR A 306 27.68 -4.85 -0.38
C THR A 306 27.28 -3.39 -0.24
N LEU A 307 28.08 -2.59 0.47
CA LEU A 307 27.85 -1.15 0.69
C LEU A 307 27.50 -0.41 -0.62
N TRP A 308 28.23 -0.69 -1.71
CA TRP A 308 28.01 -0.05 -3.01
C TRP A 308 26.65 -0.41 -3.63
N ILE A 309 26.21 -1.66 -3.48
CA ILE A 309 24.89 -2.10 -3.97
C ILE A 309 23.79 -1.45 -3.13
N ALA A 310 23.90 -1.50 -1.79
CA ALA A 310 22.94 -0.90 -0.89
C ALA A 310 22.77 0.61 -1.14
N PHE A 311 23.88 1.33 -1.32
CA PHE A 311 23.87 2.76 -1.66
C PHE A 311 23.28 3.03 -3.05
N GLY A 312 23.57 2.17 -4.03
CA GLY A 312 22.98 2.24 -5.36
C GLY A 312 21.45 2.10 -5.33
N ILE A 313 20.94 1.09 -4.62
CA ILE A 313 19.49 0.85 -4.52
C ILE A 313 18.82 1.99 -3.72
N LEU A 314 19.47 2.50 -2.66
CA LEU A 314 18.99 3.63 -1.86
C LEU A 314 18.73 4.89 -2.70
N ILE A 315 19.56 5.16 -3.71
CA ILE A 315 19.39 6.32 -4.61
C ILE A 315 18.39 6.01 -5.73
N LEU A 316 18.48 4.82 -6.32
CA LEU A 316 17.71 4.49 -7.52
C LEU A 316 16.26 4.12 -7.24
N LYS A 317 15.94 3.51 -6.09
CA LYS A 317 14.56 3.16 -5.72
C LYS A 317 13.64 4.39 -5.67
N PRO A 318 14.01 5.50 -5.00
CA PRO A 318 13.22 6.73 -5.01
C PRO A 318 12.97 7.30 -6.39
N ILE A 319 13.99 7.25 -7.26
CA ILE A 319 13.91 7.74 -8.66
C ILE A 319 12.93 6.86 -9.44
N ALA A 320 13.08 5.54 -9.38
CA ALA A 320 12.19 4.60 -10.06
C ALA A 320 10.75 4.73 -9.58
N THR A 321 10.51 4.87 -8.26
CA THR A 321 9.18 5.12 -7.72
C THR A 321 8.59 6.44 -8.20
N SER A 322 9.39 7.50 -8.24
CA SER A 322 8.94 8.80 -8.73
C SER A 322 8.58 8.75 -10.22
N ILE A 323 9.38 8.09 -11.05
CA ILE A 323 9.08 7.86 -12.47
C ILE A 323 7.81 7.01 -12.63
N THR A 324 7.68 5.92 -11.87
CA THR A 324 6.50 5.05 -11.92
C THR A 324 5.24 5.86 -11.66
N LEU A 325 5.18 6.57 -10.53
CA LEU A 325 3.99 7.32 -10.14
C LEU A 325 3.71 8.52 -11.07
N SER A 326 4.74 9.27 -11.48
CA SER A 326 4.61 10.42 -12.38
C SER A 326 4.18 10.02 -13.78
N SER A 327 4.57 8.82 -14.21
CA SER A 327 4.11 8.23 -15.47
C SER A 327 2.66 7.74 -15.41
N GLY A 328 2.00 7.89 -14.26
CA GLY A 328 0.60 7.51 -14.07
C GLY A 328 0.40 6.06 -13.66
N TRP A 329 1.46 5.29 -13.42
CA TRP A 329 1.27 3.95 -12.87
C TRP A 329 0.69 4.08 -11.46
N PRO A 330 -0.43 3.38 -11.19
CA PRO A 330 -1.10 3.48 -9.91
C PRO A 330 -0.24 2.77 -8.85
N GLY A 331 -0.10 3.37 -7.68
CA GLY A 331 0.76 2.83 -6.62
C GLY A 331 0.75 3.65 -5.33
N GLY A 332 1.47 3.16 -4.32
CA GLY A 332 1.75 3.81 -3.05
C GLY A 332 3.21 4.24 -2.90
N ILE A 333 3.47 5.21 -2.03
CA ILE A 333 4.82 5.68 -1.68
C ILE A 333 5.33 5.03 -0.37
N PHE A 334 4.46 4.35 0.36
CA PHE A 334 4.74 3.88 1.72
C PHE A 334 5.85 2.80 1.76
N ALA A 335 5.75 1.70 0.99
CA ALA A 335 6.85 0.73 0.94
C ALA A 335 8.18 1.32 0.45
N PRO A 336 8.25 2.15 -0.61
CA PRO A 336 9.48 2.86 -0.96
C PRO A 336 10.05 3.74 0.17
N ALA A 337 9.21 4.33 1.01
CA ALA A 337 9.66 5.08 2.19
C ALA A 337 10.29 4.17 3.26
N ILE A 338 9.66 3.02 3.54
CA ILE A 338 10.23 1.99 4.44
C ILE A 338 11.56 1.49 3.87
N PHE A 339 11.59 1.22 2.56
CA PHE A 339 12.76 0.78 1.83
C PHE A 339 13.95 1.71 2.05
N MET A 340 13.76 3.01 1.82
CA MET A 340 14.83 3.99 2.03
C MET A 340 15.34 4.02 3.47
N GLY A 341 14.44 3.96 4.46
CA GLY A 341 14.82 3.98 5.86
C GLY A 341 15.70 2.79 6.25
N LEU A 342 15.28 1.58 5.85
CA LEU A 342 16.01 0.35 6.18
C LEU A 342 17.31 0.20 5.38
N CYS A 343 17.34 0.62 4.11
CA CYS A 343 18.59 0.62 3.35
C CYS A 343 19.57 1.69 3.82
N ALA A 344 19.10 2.86 4.27
CA ALA A 344 19.96 3.88 4.88
C ALA A 344 20.60 3.36 6.17
N ASP A 345 19.81 2.68 7.01
CA ASP A 345 20.27 2.02 8.23
C ASP A 345 21.33 0.94 7.92
N SER A 346 21.04 0.04 6.97
CA SER A 346 21.97 -1.01 6.53
C SER A 346 23.30 -0.43 6.00
N CYS A 347 23.26 0.64 5.20
CA CYS A 347 24.48 1.32 4.74
C CYS A 347 25.31 1.91 5.88
N LEU A 348 24.66 2.51 6.88
CA LEU A 348 25.33 3.09 8.05
C LEU A 348 25.93 2.02 8.96
N ALA A 349 25.24 0.89 9.11
CA ALA A 349 25.71 -0.24 9.92
C ALA A 349 26.97 -0.91 9.33
N MET A 350 27.22 -0.76 8.03
CA MET A 350 28.39 -1.33 7.34
C MET A 350 29.66 -0.46 7.43
N VAL A 351 29.58 0.78 7.95
CA VAL A 351 30.70 1.75 8.01
C VAL A 351 31.23 1.86 9.44
#